data_AF-A0AAW2Z856-F1
#
_entry.id   AF-A0AAW2Z856-F1
#
_cell.length_a   1.000
_cell.length_b   1.000
_cell.length_c   1.000
_cell.angle_alpha   90.00
_cell.angle_beta   90.00
_cell.angle_gamma   90.00
#
_symmetry.space_group_name_H-M   'P 1'
#
loop_
_entity.id
_entity.type
_entity.pdbx_description
1 polymer ?
#
loop_
_entity_poly.entity_id
_entity_poly.type
_entity_poly.pdbx_seq_one_letter_code
_entity_poly.pdbx_strand_id
1 'polypeptide(L)'
;MERQALEERKRTEQKRIENIKNERKSFIHQLITKSADLLFEQLSDYLITRDCMFTPTFIPDLNSWMDQLIKIINNEMFQSFDSRQLLLQEYSNSPNEVKSHVGQLVQFWWENEFDQEDENQLEEKIIQLTNTLHSFLNLSDCILKCNAHKMQNAMEFIFTLESKINSKSISKIEASLNSIKSGELSIDQFINHVMIPSSAIHPTLSLRFLTKLFQICAPKNSNLLIEYCSDQFPHIREWNVKNVIDSHFKDFDLYTNYLITLYYKLKKNKNQDSNRFLILAESLQELSISDENGIRLNQMIFESFESNGGFDLSIVESILKQHKQSNGLLYLYELMNRDDQIIEMLTSTRNLDLLTKYMNSHSQMEHWKSLIKCCNGSNGDLNIEHVICIMCKVLGTSDTLKMIHDVMEFELDSESNQNVNVSIYRKLLELSQNESEQCKLRHELLETYDSYMWSERDLNVGPQIRSLMNLYRNCNHNQDSEKQLIFDLIENLKICKLDDGHVKVDFEQEEPLPVFYEDYNVHWGLEVKCSVPCPVCKMNLDENVGGQDVIVFKCGHAYHQYCLSLDACAVCYRENLLNKK
;
A
#
# COMPACT_ATOMS: atom_id res chain seq x y z
N MET A 1 -1.12 -83.07 34.59
CA MET A 1 -0.69 -81.74 35.05
C MET A 1 -0.20 -80.85 33.91
N GLU A 2 0.74 -81.26 33.06
CA GLU A 2 1.23 -80.41 31.94
C GLU A 2 0.13 -79.99 30.94
N ARG A 3 -0.82 -80.88 30.63
CA ARG A 3 -1.95 -80.56 29.73
C ARG A 3 -2.89 -79.48 30.31
N GLN A 4 -3.12 -79.52 31.63
CA GLN A 4 -3.90 -78.50 32.34
C GLN A 4 -3.14 -77.17 32.40
N ALA A 5 -1.83 -77.19 32.68
CA ALA A 5 -1.00 -75.98 32.69
C ALA A 5 -0.93 -75.31 31.30
N LEU A 6 -0.92 -76.11 30.22
CA LEU A 6 -0.95 -75.59 28.85
C LEU A 6 -2.32 -74.98 28.48
N GLU A 7 -3.42 -75.61 28.89
CA GLU A 7 -4.76 -75.05 28.70
C GLU A 7 -4.98 -73.77 29.49
N GLU A 8 -4.45 -73.69 30.71
CA GLU A 8 -4.52 -72.50 31.54
C GLU A 8 -3.71 -71.34 30.97
N ARG A 9 -2.52 -71.62 30.40
CA ARG A 9 -1.74 -70.65 29.61
C ARG A 9 -2.48 -70.16 28.37
N LYS A 10 -3.13 -71.06 27.63
CA LYS A 10 -3.93 -70.67 26.44
C LYS A 10 -5.13 -69.80 26.83
N ARG A 11 -5.80 -70.11 27.95
CA ARG A 11 -6.92 -69.30 28.47
C ARG A 11 -6.47 -67.94 28.98
N THR A 12 -5.33 -67.86 29.67
CA THR A 12 -4.79 -66.57 30.13
C THR A 12 -4.31 -65.72 28.96
N GLU A 13 -3.68 -66.31 27.94
CA GLU A 13 -3.27 -65.59 26.73
C GLU A 13 -4.49 -65.14 25.90
N GLN A 14 -5.53 -65.98 25.75
CA GLN A 14 -6.79 -65.55 25.13
C GLN A 14 -7.43 -64.39 25.88
N LYS A 15 -7.54 -64.47 27.21
CA LYS A 15 -8.05 -63.36 28.03
C LYS A 15 -7.22 -62.10 27.88
N ARG A 16 -5.89 -62.21 27.80
CA ARG A 16 -4.99 -61.07 27.58
C ARG A 16 -5.23 -60.44 26.21
N ILE A 17 -5.33 -61.24 25.14
CA ILE A 17 -5.62 -60.77 23.79
C ILE A 17 -6.99 -60.09 23.74
N GLU A 18 -8.01 -60.67 24.39
CA GLU A 18 -9.36 -60.13 24.45
C GLU A 18 -9.43 -58.83 25.25
N ASN A 19 -8.66 -58.72 26.34
CA ASN A 19 -8.56 -57.49 27.12
C ASN A 19 -7.85 -56.38 26.33
N ILE A 20 -6.76 -56.69 25.60
CA ILE A 20 -6.09 -55.74 24.71
C ILE A 20 -7.02 -55.30 23.58
N LYS A 21 -7.81 -56.21 23.01
CA LYS A 21 -8.84 -55.87 22.01
C LYS A 21 -9.89 -54.93 22.59
N ASN A 22 -10.39 -55.19 23.79
CA ASN A 22 -11.40 -54.37 24.45
C ASN A 22 -10.87 -52.99 24.86
N GLU A 23 -9.65 -52.90 25.38
CA GLU A 23 -8.98 -51.62 25.69
C GLU A 23 -8.75 -50.79 24.42
N ARG A 24 -8.32 -51.43 23.32
CA ARG A 24 -8.11 -50.76 22.03
C ARG A 24 -9.45 -50.30 21.43
N LYS A 25 -10.51 -51.10 21.53
CA LYS A 25 -11.89 -50.74 21.14
C LYS A 25 -12.42 -49.55 21.94
N SER A 26 -12.32 -49.59 23.27
CA SER A 26 -12.78 -48.51 24.16
C SER A 26 -12.02 -47.20 23.89
N PHE A 27 -10.70 -47.29 23.68
CA PHE A 27 -9.88 -46.13 23.34
C PHE A 27 -10.21 -45.56 21.94
N ILE A 28 -10.44 -46.41 20.94
CA ILE A 28 -10.85 -46.00 19.59
C ILE A 28 -12.24 -45.33 19.64
N HIS A 29 -13.19 -45.91 20.36
CA HIS A 29 -14.51 -45.35 20.59
C HIS A 29 -14.43 -43.97 21.26
N GLN A 30 -13.72 -43.82 22.38
CA GLN A 30 -13.59 -42.51 23.03
C GLN A 30 -12.92 -41.46 22.14
N LEU A 31 -11.93 -41.84 21.33
CA LEU A 31 -11.23 -40.92 20.45
C LEU A 31 -12.12 -40.48 19.29
N ILE A 32 -12.89 -41.39 18.70
CA ILE A 32 -13.62 -41.14 17.45
C ILE A 32 -14.97 -40.49 17.72
N THR A 33 -15.75 -40.98 18.68
CA THR A 33 -17.09 -40.44 18.97
C THR A 33 -17.00 -38.97 19.41
N LYS A 34 -16.15 -38.66 20.40
CA LYS A 34 -16.00 -37.28 20.90
C LYS A 34 -15.47 -36.30 19.85
N SER A 35 -14.60 -36.76 18.96
CA SER A 35 -13.98 -35.89 17.95
C SER A 35 -14.88 -35.72 16.72
N ALA A 36 -15.64 -36.77 16.36
CA ALA A 36 -16.66 -36.70 15.32
C ALA A 36 -17.80 -35.78 15.75
N ASP A 37 -18.31 -35.90 16.97
CA ASP A 37 -19.36 -35.01 17.51
C ASP A 37 -18.96 -33.54 17.37
N LEU A 38 -17.73 -33.21 17.75
CA LEU A 38 -17.20 -31.86 17.63
C LEU A 38 -17.07 -31.40 16.16
N LEU A 39 -16.64 -32.28 15.26
CA LEU A 39 -16.56 -31.98 13.83
C LEU A 39 -17.95 -31.67 13.25
N PHE A 40 -18.95 -32.50 13.57
CA PHE A 40 -20.32 -32.34 13.09
C PHE A 40 -21.00 -31.10 13.68
N GLU A 41 -20.72 -30.77 14.94
CA GLU A 41 -21.15 -29.52 15.57
C GLU A 41 -20.61 -28.30 14.81
N GLN A 42 -19.30 -28.30 14.49
CA GLN A 42 -18.66 -27.23 13.71
C GLN A 42 -19.21 -27.11 12.28
N LEU A 43 -19.45 -28.25 11.63
CA LEU A 43 -20.05 -28.33 10.30
C LEU A 43 -21.47 -27.75 10.30
N SER A 44 -22.23 -28.02 11.34
CA SER A 44 -23.58 -27.50 11.51
C SER A 44 -23.59 -25.99 11.78
N ASP A 45 -22.70 -25.51 12.63
CA ASP A 45 -22.57 -24.08 12.91
C ASP A 45 -22.18 -23.29 11.65
N TYR A 46 -21.29 -23.84 10.82
CA TYR A 46 -20.94 -23.27 9.51
C TYR A 46 -22.16 -23.11 8.58
N LEU A 47 -23.03 -24.13 8.50
CA LEU A 47 -24.24 -24.08 7.68
C LEU A 47 -25.26 -23.04 8.19
N ILE A 48 -25.22 -22.71 9.48
CA ILE A 48 -26.13 -21.75 10.12
C ILE A 48 -25.68 -20.30 9.92
N THR A 49 -24.36 -20.05 9.88
CA THR A 49 -23.81 -18.69 9.72
C THR A 49 -24.09 -18.01 8.36
N ARG A 50 -24.80 -18.66 7.42
CA ARG A 50 -25.19 -18.15 6.08
C ARG A 50 -24.04 -17.77 5.13
N ASP A 51 -22.77 -17.84 5.56
CA ASP A 51 -21.60 -17.61 4.71
C ASP A 51 -21.41 -18.67 3.60
N CYS A 52 -22.11 -19.81 3.71
CA CYS A 52 -22.04 -20.94 2.78
C CYS A 52 -22.89 -20.79 1.50
N MET A 53 -23.71 -19.74 1.39
CA MET A 53 -24.60 -19.52 0.22
C MET A 53 -23.87 -19.14 -1.08
N PHE A 54 -22.55 -18.89 -1.05
CA PHE A 54 -21.83 -18.25 -2.15
C PHE A 54 -20.98 -19.17 -3.02
N THR A 55 -20.88 -20.46 -2.68
CA THR A 55 -20.30 -21.48 -3.57
C THR A 55 -21.42 -22.32 -4.17
N PRO A 56 -21.85 -22.04 -5.42
CA PRO A 56 -22.95 -22.78 -6.06
C PRO A 56 -22.69 -24.29 -6.21
N THR A 57 -21.43 -24.72 -6.07
CA THR A 57 -21.02 -26.13 -6.05
C THR A 57 -21.08 -26.78 -4.66
N PHE A 58 -21.01 -25.99 -3.58
CA PHE A 58 -20.87 -26.53 -2.22
C PHE A 58 -22.13 -27.24 -1.73
N ILE A 59 -23.32 -26.69 -1.97
CA ILE A 59 -24.58 -27.34 -1.57
C ILE A 59 -24.78 -28.68 -2.31
N PRO A 60 -24.61 -28.76 -3.65
CA PRO A 60 -24.61 -30.03 -4.37
C PRO A 60 -23.57 -31.05 -3.86
N ASP A 61 -22.35 -30.62 -3.58
CA ASP A 61 -21.28 -31.50 -3.11
C ASP A 61 -21.53 -32.00 -1.69
N LEU A 62 -22.00 -31.13 -0.79
CA LEU A 62 -22.43 -31.49 0.57
C LEU A 62 -23.63 -32.43 0.54
N ASN A 63 -24.60 -32.20 -0.34
CA ASN A 63 -25.75 -33.11 -0.51
C ASN A 63 -25.28 -34.46 -1.06
N SER A 64 -24.37 -34.48 -2.03
CA SER A 64 -23.78 -35.72 -2.54
C SER A 64 -23.01 -36.46 -1.45
N TRP A 65 -22.31 -35.73 -0.59
CA TRP A 65 -21.59 -36.26 0.56
C TRP A 65 -22.53 -36.84 1.61
N MET A 66 -23.57 -36.10 1.99
CA MET A 66 -24.63 -36.59 2.88
C MET A 66 -25.31 -37.80 2.28
N ASP A 67 -25.58 -37.82 0.97
CA ASP A 67 -26.15 -38.96 0.26
C ASP A 67 -25.20 -40.16 0.22
N GLN A 68 -23.88 -39.96 0.10
CA GLN A 68 -22.89 -41.03 0.17
C GLN A 68 -22.78 -41.58 1.60
N LEU A 69 -22.72 -40.71 2.60
CA LEU A 69 -22.75 -41.08 4.02
C LEU A 69 -24.04 -41.85 4.33
N ILE A 70 -25.18 -41.34 3.90
CA ILE A 70 -26.50 -41.97 4.04
C ILE A 70 -26.56 -43.27 3.25
N LYS A 71 -25.94 -43.41 2.07
CA LYS A 71 -25.86 -44.68 1.32
C LYS A 71 -24.96 -45.71 2.02
N ILE A 72 -23.85 -45.28 2.60
CA ILE A 72 -22.98 -46.12 3.43
C ILE A 72 -23.79 -46.61 4.65
N ILE A 73 -24.51 -45.72 5.32
CA ILE A 73 -25.41 -46.04 6.43
C ILE A 73 -26.58 -46.96 5.97
N ASN A 74 -27.18 -46.72 4.80
CA ASN A 74 -28.34 -47.44 4.28
C ASN A 74 -28.03 -48.84 3.74
N ASN A 75 -26.83 -49.05 3.19
CA ASN A 75 -26.44 -50.36 2.67
C ASN A 75 -26.22 -51.40 3.78
N GLU A 76 -25.99 -50.97 5.03
CA GLU A 76 -25.76 -51.86 6.18
C GLU A 76 -26.96 -51.90 7.17
N MET A 77 -27.80 -50.86 7.24
CA MET A 77 -28.99 -50.81 8.12
C MET A 77 -30.26 -51.49 7.56
N PHE A 78 -30.17 -52.72 7.08
CA PHE A 78 -31.37 -53.55 6.85
C PHE A 78 -31.82 -54.25 8.13
N GLN A 79 -32.24 -53.48 9.16
CA GLN A 79 -33.12 -54.05 10.21
C GLN A 79 -33.93 -53.12 11.14
N SER A 80 -33.95 -51.79 11.03
CA SER A 80 -34.95 -50.99 11.78
C SER A 80 -35.54 -49.85 10.96
N PHE A 81 -36.73 -50.08 10.42
CA PHE A 81 -37.46 -49.20 9.51
C PHE A 81 -37.98 -47.90 10.18
N ASP A 82 -38.11 -47.87 11.51
CA ASP A 82 -38.74 -46.76 12.26
C ASP A 82 -37.86 -45.51 12.42
N SER A 83 -36.55 -45.68 12.63
CA SER A 83 -35.63 -44.54 12.81
C SER A 83 -35.50 -43.70 11.54
N ARG A 84 -35.66 -44.35 10.37
CA ARG A 84 -35.55 -43.74 9.03
C ARG A 84 -36.64 -42.70 8.74
N GLN A 85 -37.89 -42.98 9.11
CA GLN A 85 -39.00 -42.05 8.86
C GLN A 85 -38.94 -40.85 9.78
N LEU A 86 -38.57 -41.05 11.05
CA LEU A 86 -38.42 -39.95 12.02
C LEU A 86 -37.37 -38.93 11.55
N LEU A 87 -36.20 -39.41 11.11
CA LEU A 87 -35.07 -38.58 10.70
C LEU A 87 -35.32 -37.75 9.43
N LEU A 88 -35.94 -38.35 8.40
CA LEU A 88 -36.26 -37.62 7.17
C LEU A 88 -37.39 -36.61 7.38
N GLN A 89 -38.31 -36.88 8.31
CA GLN A 89 -39.42 -36.00 8.65
C GLN A 89 -38.98 -34.84 9.56
N GLU A 90 -38.01 -35.06 10.46
CA GLU A 90 -37.38 -34.01 11.28
C GLU A 90 -36.43 -33.11 10.47
N TYR A 91 -35.69 -33.67 9.50
CA TYR A 91 -34.82 -32.91 8.61
C TYR A 91 -35.59 -31.86 7.80
N SER A 92 -36.83 -32.16 7.39
CA SER A 92 -37.71 -31.20 6.72
C SER A 92 -38.30 -30.12 7.63
N ASN A 93 -38.29 -30.32 8.96
CA ASN A 93 -39.03 -29.49 9.91
C ASN A 93 -38.15 -28.57 10.77
N SER A 94 -36.90 -28.96 11.09
CA SER A 94 -36.01 -28.13 11.93
C SER A 94 -34.52 -28.49 11.74
N PRO A 95 -33.73 -27.65 11.02
CA PRO A 95 -32.29 -27.86 10.85
C PRO A 95 -31.48 -27.89 12.16
N ASN A 96 -32.02 -27.29 13.24
CA ASN A 96 -31.36 -27.25 14.54
C ASN A 96 -31.53 -28.54 15.36
N GLU A 97 -32.58 -29.33 15.12
CA GLU A 97 -32.79 -30.63 15.80
C GLU A 97 -31.98 -31.76 15.14
N VAL A 98 -31.62 -31.59 13.86
CA VAL A 98 -30.71 -32.47 13.11
C VAL A 98 -29.32 -32.54 13.77
N LYS A 99 -28.87 -31.48 14.46
CA LYS A 99 -27.59 -31.41 15.19
C LYS A 99 -27.40 -32.55 16.18
N SER A 100 -28.41 -32.82 17.00
CA SER A 100 -28.38 -33.85 18.04
C SER A 100 -28.47 -35.25 17.45
N HIS A 101 -29.20 -35.41 16.35
CA HIS A 101 -29.52 -36.71 15.79
C HIS A 101 -28.42 -37.26 14.88
N VAL A 102 -27.65 -36.41 14.18
CA VAL A 102 -26.51 -36.86 13.35
C VAL A 102 -25.37 -37.39 14.23
N GLY A 103 -25.02 -36.70 15.32
CA GLY A 103 -24.04 -37.21 16.29
C GLY A 103 -24.47 -38.54 16.91
N GLN A 104 -25.74 -38.65 17.32
CA GLN A 104 -26.32 -39.89 17.85
C GLN A 104 -26.39 -41.02 16.81
N LEU A 105 -26.64 -40.71 15.53
CA LEU A 105 -26.61 -41.68 14.43
C LEU A 105 -25.21 -42.20 14.14
N VAL A 106 -24.22 -41.31 14.10
CA VAL A 106 -22.82 -41.68 13.88
C VAL A 106 -22.33 -42.52 15.07
N GLN A 107 -22.69 -42.12 16.30
CA GLN A 107 -22.43 -42.90 17.51
C GLN A 107 -23.11 -44.28 17.46
N PHE A 108 -24.39 -44.36 17.09
CA PHE A 108 -25.14 -45.61 16.98
C PHE A 108 -24.61 -46.54 15.88
N TRP A 109 -24.24 -45.99 14.72
CA TRP A 109 -23.60 -46.72 13.63
C TRP A 109 -22.23 -47.26 14.09
N TRP A 110 -21.46 -46.43 14.78
CA TRP A 110 -20.15 -46.79 15.32
C TRP A 110 -20.22 -47.89 16.39
N GLU A 111 -21.19 -47.82 17.30
CA GLU A 111 -21.40 -48.80 18.37
C GLU A 111 -21.83 -50.19 17.81
N ASN A 112 -22.52 -50.24 16.67
CA ASN A 112 -23.02 -51.51 16.11
C ASN A 112 -22.08 -52.18 15.08
N GLU A 113 -21.33 -51.41 14.28
CA GLU A 113 -20.43 -51.96 13.24
C GLU A 113 -19.07 -52.44 13.79
N PHE A 114 -18.48 -51.71 14.74
CA PHE A 114 -17.13 -52.00 15.25
C PHE A 114 -17.05 -53.22 16.19
N ASP A 115 -18.20 -53.77 16.58
CA ASP A 115 -18.24 -54.93 17.46
C ASP A 115 -18.10 -56.27 16.74
N GLN A 116 -18.23 -56.33 15.41
CA GLN A 116 -18.36 -57.59 14.65
C GLN A 116 -17.30 -57.86 13.56
N GLU A 117 -16.41 -56.90 13.21
CA GLU A 117 -15.57 -57.02 12.00
C GLU A 117 -14.09 -57.43 12.20
N ASP A 118 -13.49 -57.96 11.13
CA ASP A 118 -12.07 -58.32 10.99
C ASP A 118 -11.16 -57.07 10.89
N GLU A 119 -9.93 -57.14 11.41
CA GLU A 119 -9.01 -55.99 11.49
C GLU A 119 -8.72 -55.35 10.12
N ASN A 120 -8.75 -56.13 9.04
CA ASN A 120 -8.53 -55.62 7.67
C ASN A 120 -9.71 -54.79 7.15
N GLN A 121 -10.95 -55.16 7.50
CA GLN A 121 -12.15 -54.39 7.13
C GLN A 121 -12.20 -53.07 7.89
N LEU A 122 -11.76 -53.10 9.15
CA LEU A 122 -11.61 -51.92 9.98
C LEU A 122 -10.68 -50.88 9.36
N GLU A 123 -9.52 -51.32 8.87
CA GLU A 123 -8.55 -50.45 8.23
C GLU A 123 -9.12 -49.82 6.95
N GLU A 124 -9.82 -50.61 6.13
CA GLU A 124 -10.47 -50.12 4.91
C GLU A 124 -11.57 -49.08 5.22
N LYS A 125 -12.41 -49.31 6.23
CA LYS A 125 -13.46 -48.36 6.67
C LYS A 125 -12.85 -47.07 7.23
N ILE A 126 -11.78 -47.15 8.03
CA ILE A 126 -11.07 -45.96 8.51
C ILE A 126 -10.43 -45.18 7.35
N ILE A 127 -9.88 -45.87 6.35
CA ILE A 127 -9.36 -45.23 5.13
C ILE A 127 -10.49 -44.50 4.39
N GLN A 128 -11.64 -45.15 4.20
CA GLN A 128 -12.79 -44.51 3.53
C GLN A 128 -13.29 -43.27 4.30
N LEU A 129 -13.43 -43.35 5.63
CA LEU A 129 -13.79 -42.22 6.47
C LEU A 129 -12.77 -41.09 6.38
N THR A 130 -11.48 -41.43 6.44
CA THR A 130 -10.38 -40.47 6.32
C THR A 130 -10.40 -39.79 4.95
N ASN A 131 -10.58 -40.54 3.86
CA ASN A 131 -10.73 -40.01 2.50
C ASN A 131 -11.94 -39.07 2.38
N THR A 132 -13.03 -39.42 3.05
CA THR A 132 -14.27 -38.65 3.08
C THR A 132 -14.07 -37.32 3.82
N LEU A 133 -13.40 -37.33 4.97
CA LEU A 133 -13.00 -36.12 5.71
C LEU A 133 -12.02 -35.26 4.91
N HIS A 134 -11.13 -35.87 4.14
CA HIS A 134 -10.23 -35.17 3.22
C HIS A 134 -10.93 -34.48 2.08
N SER A 135 -11.92 -35.13 1.49
CA SER A 135 -12.79 -34.49 0.49
C SER A 135 -13.51 -33.29 1.10
N PHE A 136 -13.98 -33.38 2.34
CA PHE A 136 -14.59 -32.26 3.05
C PHE A 136 -13.61 -31.08 3.26
N LEU A 137 -12.38 -31.36 3.71
CA LEU A 137 -11.32 -30.35 3.80
C LEU A 137 -10.91 -29.76 2.44
N ASN A 138 -11.15 -30.49 1.35
CA ASN A 138 -10.94 -30.02 -0.01
C ASN A 138 -12.10 -29.18 -0.55
N LEU A 139 -13.31 -29.29 -0.02
CA LEU A 139 -14.48 -28.53 -0.49
C LEU A 139 -14.48 -27.06 -0.02
N SER A 140 -13.62 -26.70 0.92
CA SER A 140 -13.80 -25.50 1.71
C SER A 140 -13.01 -24.28 1.18
N ASP A 141 -13.71 -23.44 0.44
CA ASP A 141 -13.58 -21.97 0.54
C ASP A 141 -13.93 -21.44 1.95
N CYS A 142 -14.47 -22.30 2.83
CA CYS A 142 -14.79 -22.04 4.24
C CYS A 142 -13.57 -21.61 5.09
N ILE A 143 -12.36 -22.08 4.75
CA ILE A 143 -11.17 -21.92 5.60
C ILE A 143 -10.69 -20.46 5.65
N LEU A 144 -10.97 -19.68 4.61
CA LEU A 144 -10.61 -18.27 4.57
C LEU A 144 -11.68 -17.36 5.18
N LYS A 145 -12.93 -17.84 5.28
CA LYS A 145 -14.06 -17.01 5.73
C LYS A 145 -14.42 -17.20 7.19
N CYS A 146 -14.06 -18.32 7.83
CA CYS A 146 -14.47 -18.55 9.20
C CYS A 146 -13.31 -18.62 10.20
N ASN A 147 -13.01 -17.48 10.82
CA ASN A 147 -12.16 -17.38 12.01
C ASN A 147 -12.75 -18.06 13.26
N ALA A 148 -14.03 -18.50 13.23
CA ALA A 148 -14.73 -19.03 14.40
C ALA A 148 -14.67 -20.56 14.55
N HIS A 149 -14.37 -21.31 13.48
CA HIS A 149 -14.39 -22.77 13.54
C HIS A 149 -13.04 -23.29 14.05
N LYS A 150 -13.04 -23.92 15.22
CA LYS A 150 -11.89 -24.57 15.87
C LYS A 150 -11.42 -25.81 15.07
N MET A 151 -11.06 -25.59 13.82
CA MET A 151 -10.69 -26.57 12.81
C MET A 151 -9.40 -27.32 13.18
N GLN A 152 -8.60 -26.75 14.09
CA GLN A 152 -7.46 -27.41 14.70
C GLN A 152 -7.84 -28.76 15.34
N ASN A 153 -8.99 -28.86 16.00
CA ASN A 153 -9.43 -30.09 16.65
C ASN A 153 -9.82 -31.17 15.62
N ALA A 154 -10.49 -30.77 14.54
CA ALA A 154 -10.80 -31.65 13.41
C ALA A 154 -9.53 -32.19 12.76
N MET A 155 -8.51 -31.35 12.62
CA MET A 155 -7.22 -31.76 12.06
C MET A 155 -6.42 -32.66 13.00
N GLU A 156 -6.36 -32.34 14.29
CA GLU A 156 -5.74 -33.21 15.30
C GLU A 156 -6.41 -34.58 15.32
N PHE A 157 -7.73 -34.63 15.13
CA PHE A 157 -8.46 -35.88 14.98
C PHE A 157 -8.03 -36.66 13.74
N ILE A 158 -8.00 -36.02 12.57
CA ILE A 158 -7.58 -36.69 11.34
C ILE A 158 -6.11 -37.14 11.43
N PHE A 159 -5.22 -36.33 12.01
CA PHE A 159 -3.84 -36.72 12.27
C PHE A 159 -3.74 -37.92 13.20
N THR A 160 -4.60 -37.99 14.21
CA THR A 160 -4.64 -39.13 15.13
C THR A 160 -5.14 -40.38 14.42
N LEU A 161 -6.18 -40.28 13.58
CA LEU A 161 -6.65 -41.37 12.72
C LEU A 161 -5.52 -41.86 11.80
N GLU A 162 -4.88 -40.95 11.07
CA GLU A 162 -3.77 -41.27 10.16
C GLU A 162 -2.55 -41.85 10.87
N SER A 163 -2.26 -41.43 12.10
CA SER A 163 -1.16 -42.01 12.87
C SER A 163 -1.41 -43.48 13.23
N LYS A 164 -2.67 -43.89 13.28
CA LYS A 164 -3.09 -45.26 13.58
C LYS A 164 -3.20 -46.11 12.31
N ILE A 165 -3.54 -45.49 11.17
CA ILE A 165 -3.46 -46.11 9.85
C ILE A 165 -1.98 -46.13 9.47
N ASN A 166 -1.28 -47.24 9.75
CA ASN A 166 0.16 -47.37 9.55
C ASN A 166 0.49 -47.47 8.04
N SER A 167 0.26 -46.38 7.31
CA SER A 167 0.51 -46.37 5.88
C SER A 167 2.02 -46.36 5.64
N LYS A 168 2.47 -47.30 4.80
CA LYS A 168 3.86 -47.37 4.30
C LYS A 168 4.33 -46.03 3.70
N SER A 169 3.39 -45.17 3.29
CA SER A 169 3.64 -43.84 2.76
C SER A 169 4.10 -42.85 3.85
N ILE A 170 3.44 -42.82 5.01
CA ILE A 170 3.82 -41.94 6.13
C ILE A 170 5.20 -42.32 6.66
N SER A 171 5.46 -43.61 6.85
CA SER A 171 6.77 -44.08 7.36
C SER A 171 7.92 -43.78 6.40
N LYS A 172 7.69 -43.84 5.08
CA LYS A 172 8.68 -43.40 4.07
C LYS A 172 8.95 -41.90 4.15
N ILE A 173 7.90 -41.08 4.27
CA ILE A 173 8.04 -39.62 4.39
C ILE A 173 8.80 -39.26 5.67
N GLU A 174 8.47 -39.89 6.80
CA GLU A 174 9.17 -39.67 8.07
C GLU A 174 10.63 -40.11 8.03
N ALA A 175 10.94 -41.23 7.39
CA ALA A 175 12.32 -41.67 7.18
C ALA A 175 13.11 -40.65 6.34
N SER A 176 12.52 -40.14 5.26
CA SER A 176 13.14 -39.10 4.43
C SER A 176 13.32 -37.78 5.17
N LEU A 177 12.36 -37.36 6.00
CA LEU A 177 12.49 -36.16 6.85
C LEU A 177 13.60 -36.31 7.89
N ASN A 178 13.73 -37.49 8.49
CA ASN A 178 14.83 -37.79 9.41
C ASN A 178 16.19 -37.76 8.70
N SER A 179 16.25 -38.17 7.43
CA SER A 179 17.45 -38.10 6.59
C SER A 179 17.85 -36.65 6.24
N ILE A 180 16.88 -35.73 6.11
CA ILE A 180 17.19 -34.29 6.02
C ILE A 180 17.77 -33.79 7.33
N LYS A 181 17.14 -34.16 8.46
CA LYS A 181 17.57 -33.71 9.79
C LYS A 181 18.98 -34.19 10.15
N SER A 182 19.39 -35.38 9.68
CA SER A 182 20.75 -35.90 9.81
C SER A 182 21.75 -35.25 8.84
N GLY A 183 21.28 -34.49 7.85
CA GLY A 183 22.12 -33.90 6.79
C GLY A 183 22.51 -34.89 5.68
N GLU A 184 21.96 -36.10 5.69
CA GLU A 184 22.23 -37.13 4.67
C GLU A 184 21.52 -36.83 3.34
N LEU A 185 20.40 -36.10 3.40
CA LEU A 185 19.63 -35.69 2.24
C LEU A 185 19.53 -34.17 2.18
N SER A 186 19.92 -33.55 1.06
CA SER A 186 19.65 -32.12 0.86
C SER A 186 18.15 -31.86 0.64
N ILE A 187 17.70 -30.64 0.91
CA ILE A 187 16.29 -30.25 0.71
C ILE A 187 15.90 -30.40 -0.77
N ASP A 188 16.78 -30.04 -1.71
CA ASP A 188 16.52 -30.19 -3.15
C ASP A 188 16.38 -31.66 -3.54
N GLN A 189 17.26 -32.53 -3.02
CA GLN A 189 17.15 -33.98 -3.25
C GLN A 189 15.87 -34.54 -2.64
N PHE A 190 15.48 -34.06 -1.46
CA PHE A 190 14.24 -34.46 -0.80
C PHE A 190 13.01 -34.04 -1.60
N ILE A 191 12.92 -32.78 -2.04
CA ILE A 191 11.82 -32.27 -2.86
C ILE A 191 11.67 -33.11 -4.13
N ASN A 192 12.79 -33.43 -4.79
CA ASN A 192 12.78 -34.28 -5.97
C ASN A 192 12.42 -35.75 -5.67
N HIS A 193 12.79 -36.27 -4.49
CA HIS A 193 12.50 -37.65 -4.10
C HIS A 193 11.09 -37.87 -3.58
N VAL A 194 10.52 -36.88 -2.91
CA VAL A 194 9.21 -36.97 -2.24
C VAL A 194 8.09 -36.51 -3.15
N MET A 195 8.40 -36.02 -4.37
CA MET A 195 7.46 -35.68 -5.46
C MET A 195 6.13 -36.35 -5.22
N ILE A 196 5.27 -35.57 -4.58
CA ILE A 196 3.98 -35.98 -4.07
C ILE A 196 3.26 -36.57 -5.29
N PRO A 197 2.95 -37.88 -5.33
CA PRO A 197 2.24 -38.42 -6.47
C PRO A 197 0.93 -37.65 -6.59
N SER A 198 0.83 -36.86 -7.67
CA SER A 198 -0.19 -35.85 -7.93
C SER A 198 -1.62 -36.39 -7.89
N SER A 199 -1.79 -37.71 -7.91
CA SER A 199 -3.06 -38.41 -7.96
C SER A 199 -3.68 -38.75 -6.60
N ALA A 200 -2.99 -38.63 -5.45
CA ALA A 200 -3.50 -39.23 -4.21
C ALA A 200 -3.01 -38.61 -2.89
N ILE A 201 -2.87 -37.29 -2.79
CA ILE A 201 -2.49 -36.67 -1.52
C ILE A 201 -3.66 -35.95 -0.86
N HIS A 202 -3.99 -36.48 0.30
CA HIS A 202 -4.92 -35.94 1.27
C HIS A 202 -4.41 -34.59 1.85
N PRO A 203 -5.28 -33.57 1.99
CA PRO A 203 -4.91 -32.23 2.49
C PRO A 203 -4.15 -32.21 3.82
N THR A 204 -4.41 -33.17 4.71
CA THR A 204 -3.70 -33.31 5.99
C THR A 204 -2.30 -33.86 5.85
N LEU A 205 -2.05 -34.75 4.87
CA LEU A 205 -0.72 -35.28 4.65
C LEU A 205 0.19 -34.15 4.16
N SER A 206 -0.34 -33.28 3.28
CA SER A 206 0.29 -32.00 2.91
C SER A 206 0.55 -31.13 4.13
N LEU A 207 -0.45 -30.93 5.01
CA LEU A 207 -0.27 -30.10 6.21
C LEU A 207 0.78 -30.65 7.16
N ARG A 208 0.70 -31.93 7.54
CA ARG A 208 1.60 -32.59 8.49
C ARG A 208 3.03 -32.61 7.96
N PHE A 209 3.17 -32.84 6.65
CA PHE A 209 4.44 -32.73 5.95
C PHE A 209 4.99 -31.32 6.01
N LEU A 210 4.18 -30.31 5.66
CA LEU A 210 4.56 -28.90 5.72
C LEU A 210 4.98 -28.49 7.11
N THR A 211 4.22 -28.85 8.16
CA THR A 211 4.55 -28.58 9.55
C THR A 211 5.96 -29.08 9.88
N LYS A 212 6.24 -30.36 9.59
CA LYS A 212 7.56 -30.96 9.87
C LYS A 212 8.65 -30.35 9.00
N LEU A 213 8.37 -30.08 7.73
CA LEU A 213 9.33 -29.52 6.79
C LEU A 213 9.71 -28.09 7.18
N PHE A 214 8.74 -27.25 7.54
CA PHE A 214 8.98 -25.91 8.07
C PHE A 214 9.78 -25.97 9.37
N GLN A 215 9.43 -26.84 10.32
CA GLN A 215 10.19 -27.00 11.58
C GLN A 215 11.68 -27.34 11.35
N ILE A 216 11.99 -28.12 10.30
CA ILE A 216 13.36 -28.53 9.98
C ILE A 216 14.09 -27.45 9.15
N CYS A 217 13.41 -26.83 8.19
CA CYS A 217 14.05 -26.07 7.11
C CYS A 217 13.90 -24.55 7.21
N ALA A 218 12.85 -24.05 7.84
CA ALA A 218 12.52 -22.61 7.84
C ALA A 218 13.63 -21.69 8.38
N PRO A 219 14.45 -22.06 9.40
CA PRO A 219 15.51 -21.18 9.88
C PRO A 219 16.64 -20.90 8.87
N LYS A 220 16.76 -21.71 7.80
CA LYS A 220 17.89 -21.63 6.86
C LYS A 220 17.47 -21.43 5.40
N ASN A 221 16.30 -21.92 4.98
CA ASN A 221 15.90 -21.99 3.57
C ASN A 221 14.41 -21.69 3.37
N SER A 222 13.91 -20.60 3.95
CA SER A 222 12.52 -20.18 3.83
C SER A 222 12.04 -19.98 2.39
N ASN A 223 12.85 -19.35 1.52
CA ASN A 223 12.45 -19.05 0.14
C ASN A 223 12.23 -20.30 -0.71
N LEU A 224 13.13 -21.28 -0.60
CA LEU A 224 13.02 -22.53 -1.37
C LEU A 224 11.81 -23.36 -0.93
N LEU A 225 11.50 -23.30 0.36
CA LEU A 225 10.30 -23.91 0.92
C LEU A 225 9.02 -23.24 0.41
N ILE A 226 9.00 -21.91 0.37
CA ILE A 226 7.91 -21.12 -0.19
C ILE A 226 7.70 -21.44 -1.68
N GLU A 227 8.79 -21.52 -2.44
CA GLU A 227 8.74 -21.87 -3.86
C GLU A 227 8.16 -23.27 -4.07
N TYR A 228 8.60 -24.25 -3.27
CA TYR A 228 8.02 -25.59 -3.28
C TYR A 228 6.52 -25.58 -2.94
N CYS A 229 6.11 -24.93 -1.85
CA CYS A 229 4.70 -24.86 -1.45
C CYS A 229 3.83 -24.29 -2.57
N SER A 230 4.31 -23.24 -3.24
CA SER A 230 3.60 -22.61 -4.36
C SER A 230 3.59 -23.47 -5.63
N ASP A 231 4.63 -24.27 -5.89
CA ASP A 231 4.64 -25.27 -6.98
C ASP A 231 3.66 -26.41 -6.75
N GLN A 232 3.44 -26.78 -5.49
CA GLN A 232 2.50 -27.83 -5.13
C GLN A 232 1.05 -27.35 -5.07
N PHE A 233 0.76 -26.08 -5.38
CA PHE A 233 -0.62 -25.62 -5.49
C PHE A 233 -1.33 -26.29 -6.68
N PRO A 234 -2.59 -26.80 -6.54
CA PRO A 234 -3.52 -26.62 -5.42
C PRO A 234 -3.49 -27.71 -4.33
N HIS A 235 -2.54 -28.65 -4.39
CA HIS A 235 -2.41 -29.73 -3.40
C HIS A 235 -1.92 -29.24 -2.02
N ILE A 236 -1.13 -28.17 -2.03
CA ILE A 236 -0.80 -27.37 -0.85
C ILE A 236 -1.57 -26.06 -0.99
N ARG A 237 -2.58 -25.86 -0.14
CA ARG A 237 -3.43 -24.67 -0.16
C ARG A 237 -2.88 -23.58 0.76
N GLU A 238 -3.31 -22.35 0.53
CA GLU A 238 -2.90 -21.17 1.30
C GLU A 238 -3.08 -21.36 2.80
N TRP A 239 -4.23 -21.89 3.20
CA TRP A 239 -4.52 -22.15 4.61
C TRP A 239 -3.56 -23.17 5.25
N ASN A 240 -3.05 -24.14 4.48
CA ASN A 240 -2.08 -25.10 5.02
C ASN A 240 -0.80 -24.37 5.44
N VAL A 241 -0.36 -23.43 4.59
CA VAL A 241 0.84 -22.63 4.83
C VAL A 241 0.60 -21.63 5.97
N LYS A 242 -0.55 -20.93 5.97
CA LYS A 242 -0.95 -19.99 7.05
C LYS A 242 -0.88 -20.66 8.42
N ASN A 243 -1.56 -21.79 8.59
CA ASN A 243 -1.58 -22.51 9.86
C ASN A 243 -0.20 -22.96 10.32
N VAL A 244 0.66 -23.41 9.42
CA VAL A 244 2.04 -23.81 9.78
C VAL A 244 2.86 -22.61 10.22
N ILE A 245 2.72 -21.48 9.54
CA ILE A 245 3.46 -20.25 9.88
C ILE A 245 2.96 -19.66 11.21
N ASP A 246 1.64 -19.56 11.39
CA ASP A 246 1.02 -19.01 12.60
C ASP A 246 1.35 -19.84 13.85
N SER A 247 1.35 -21.17 13.72
CA SER A 247 1.60 -22.08 14.85
C SER A 247 3.07 -22.14 15.27
N HIS A 248 4.02 -21.93 14.35
CA HIS A 248 5.44 -22.20 14.62
C HIS A 248 6.38 -21.02 14.50
N PHE A 249 6.09 -20.05 13.64
CA PHE A 249 7.02 -18.96 13.32
C PHE A 249 6.49 -17.61 13.77
N LYS A 250 5.17 -17.39 13.69
CA LYS A 250 4.54 -16.07 13.85
C LYS A 250 5.23 -15.00 12.99
N ASP A 251 5.80 -15.43 11.88
CA ASP A 251 6.57 -14.62 10.95
C ASP A 251 5.68 -14.30 9.76
N PHE A 252 5.08 -13.11 9.81
CA PHE A 252 4.15 -12.62 8.80
C PHE A 252 4.80 -12.53 7.41
N ASP A 253 6.10 -12.24 7.34
CA ASP A 253 6.79 -12.04 6.07
C ASP A 253 6.89 -13.34 5.26
N LEU A 254 7.01 -14.49 5.93
CA LEU A 254 7.03 -15.79 5.26
C LEU A 254 5.71 -16.10 4.54
N TYR A 255 4.58 -15.80 5.19
CA TYR A 255 3.28 -16.08 4.61
C TYR A 255 2.99 -15.12 3.44
N THR A 256 3.30 -13.84 3.62
CA THR A 256 3.22 -12.84 2.54
C THR A 256 4.08 -13.23 1.35
N ASN A 257 5.34 -13.64 1.56
CA ASN A 257 6.22 -14.10 0.48
C ASN A 257 5.66 -15.34 -0.26
N TYR A 258 4.98 -16.24 0.45
CA TYR A 258 4.28 -17.37 -0.17
C TYR A 258 3.14 -16.92 -1.07
N LEU A 259 2.26 -16.05 -0.58
CA LEU A 259 1.13 -15.56 -1.36
C LEU A 259 1.60 -14.78 -2.60
N ILE A 260 2.66 -13.98 -2.48
CA ILE A 260 3.29 -13.28 -3.61
C ILE A 260 3.83 -14.27 -4.64
N THR A 261 4.56 -15.30 -4.20
CA THR A 261 5.14 -16.31 -5.09
C THR A 261 4.05 -17.10 -5.81
N LEU A 262 3.01 -17.50 -5.08
CA LEU A 262 1.85 -18.21 -5.61
C LEU A 262 1.12 -17.36 -6.66
N TYR A 263 0.91 -16.08 -6.39
CA TYR A 263 0.31 -15.15 -7.34
C TYR A 263 1.06 -15.10 -8.66
N TYR A 264 2.39 -14.94 -8.65
CA TYR A 264 3.16 -14.85 -9.90
C TYR A 264 3.12 -16.16 -10.70
N LYS A 265 3.06 -17.32 -10.02
CA LYS A 265 2.91 -18.62 -10.67
C LYS A 265 1.53 -18.77 -11.31
N LEU A 266 0.47 -18.40 -10.61
CA LEU A 266 -0.89 -18.43 -11.14
C LEU A 266 -1.06 -17.47 -12.32
N LYS A 267 -0.47 -16.27 -12.25
CA LYS A 267 -0.46 -15.29 -13.35
C LYS A 267 0.16 -15.85 -14.63
N LYS A 268 1.24 -16.64 -14.52
CA LYS A 268 1.87 -17.30 -15.67
C LYS A 268 0.95 -18.35 -16.31
N ASN A 269 0.09 -18.97 -15.51
CA ASN A 269 -0.89 -19.96 -15.93
C ASN A 269 -2.24 -19.29 -16.26
N LYS A 270 -2.30 -18.58 -17.40
CA LYS A 270 -3.44 -17.76 -17.87
C LYS A 270 -4.85 -18.41 -17.89
N ASN A 271 -4.99 -19.70 -17.57
CA ASN A 271 -6.20 -20.50 -17.77
C ASN A 271 -6.93 -20.94 -16.50
N GLN A 272 -6.57 -20.49 -15.28
CA GLN A 272 -7.23 -20.95 -14.06
C GLN A 272 -7.72 -19.84 -13.12
N ASP A 273 -9.03 -19.91 -12.84
CA ASP A 273 -9.82 -19.27 -11.78
C ASP A 273 -9.44 -17.84 -11.37
N SER A 274 -10.06 -16.86 -12.03
CA SER A 274 -10.16 -15.46 -11.55
C SER A 274 -10.63 -15.35 -10.10
N ASN A 275 -11.48 -16.28 -9.63
CA ASN A 275 -11.93 -16.36 -8.24
C ASN A 275 -10.78 -16.65 -7.25
N ARG A 276 -9.74 -17.40 -7.65
CA ARG A 276 -8.60 -17.71 -6.78
C ARG A 276 -7.62 -16.54 -6.66
N PHE A 277 -7.52 -15.70 -7.69
CA PHE A 277 -6.78 -14.43 -7.61
C PHE A 277 -7.38 -13.50 -6.56
N LEU A 278 -8.70 -13.45 -6.48
CA LEU A 278 -9.42 -12.62 -5.52
C LEU A 278 -9.22 -13.10 -4.09
N ILE A 279 -9.25 -14.41 -3.88
CA ILE A 279 -8.98 -15.05 -2.59
C ILE A 279 -7.53 -14.77 -2.10
N LEU A 280 -6.56 -14.80 -3.01
CA LEU A 280 -5.16 -14.44 -2.74
C LEU A 280 -4.98 -12.96 -2.40
N ALA A 281 -5.70 -12.08 -3.11
CA ALA A 281 -5.69 -10.65 -2.84
C ALA A 281 -6.32 -10.34 -1.48
N GLU A 282 -7.47 -10.97 -1.13
CA GLU A 282 -8.09 -10.87 0.19
C GLU A 282 -7.13 -11.33 1.30
N SER A 283 -6.48 -12.48 1.11
CA SER A 283 -5.53 -13.05 2.09
C SER A 283 -4.27 -12.19 2.27
N LEU A 284 -3.77 -11.58 1.20
CA LEU A 284 -2.64 -10.64 1.26
C LEU A 284 -3.01 -9.33 1.97
N GLN A 285 -4.27 -8.92 1.83
CA GLN A 285 -4.76 -7.65 2.35
C GLN A 285 -5.06 -7.69 3.85
N GLU A 286 -5.47 -8.84 4.41
CA GLU A 286 -5.52 -9.04 5.87
C GLU A 286 -4.14 -8.85 6.55
N LEU A 287 -3.06 -9.05 5.80
CA LEU A 287 -1.68 -9.04 6.31
C LEU A 287 -0.98 -7.68 6.10
N SER A 288 -1.46 -6.85 5.18
CA SER A 288 -0.81 -5.59 4.81
C SER A 288 -1.14 -4.46 5.79
N ILE A 289 -0.57 -4.52 6.98
CA ILE A 289 -0.52 -3.39 7.94
C ILE A 289 0.78 -2.58 7.76
N SER A 290 1.78 -3.11 7.02
CA SER A 290 3.05 -2.43 6.74
C SER A 290 3.14 -1.86 5.32
N ASP A 291 3.80 -0.70 5.19
CA ASP A 291 3.87 0.10 3.96
C ASP A 291 4.50 -0.66 2.76
N GLU A 292 5.57 -1.44 2.95
CA GLU A 292 6.24 -2.13 1.82
C GLU A 292 5.40 -3.27 1.21
N ASN A 293 4.71 -4.04 2.05
CA ASN A 293 3.85 -5.14 1.57
C ASN A 293 2.58 -4.60 0.92
N GLY A 294 2.05 -3.47 1.41
CA GLY A 294 0.96 -2.74 0.76
C GLY A 294 1.33 -2.23 -0.63
N ILE A 295 2.55 -1.68 -0.79
CA ILE A 295 3.05 -1.24 -2.10
C ILE A 295 3.14 -2.41 -3.08
N ARG A 296 3.69 -3.56 -2.65
CA ARG A 296 3.77 -4.77 -3.50
C ARG A 296 2.40 -5.30 -3.88
N LEU A 297 1.43 -5.29 -2.96
CA LEU A 297 0.04 -5.68 -3.25
C LEU A 297 -0.59 -4.74 -4.29
N ASN A 298 -0.44 -3.43 -4.12
CA ASN A 298 -0.91 -2.44 -5.09
C ASN A 298 -0.28 -2.65 -6.47
N GLN A 299 1.01 -2.98 -6.52
CA GLN A 299 1.70 -3.32 -7.76
C GLN A 299 1.16 -4.61 -8.38
N MET A 300 0.89 -5.66 -7.60
CA MET A 300 0.30 -6.91 -8.10
C MET A 300 -1.13 -6.70 -8.61
N ILE A 301 -1.93 -5.88 -7.92
CA ILE A 301 -3.26 -5.48 -8.39
C ILE A 301 -3.13 -4.75 -9.73
N PHE A 302 -2.23 -3.78 -9.82
CA PHE A 302 -1.94 -3.01 -11.04
C PHE A 302 -1.48 -3.90 -12.21
N GLU A 303 -0.52 -4.78 -11.96
CA GLU A 303 -0.01 -5.68 -12.99
C GLU A 303 -1.06 -6.71 -13.44
N SER A 304 -1.97 -7.12 -12.54
CA SER A 304 -3.13 -7.95 -12.92
C SER A 304 -4.05 -7.21 -13.89
N PHE A 305 -4.24 -5.90 -13.69
CA PHE A 305 -5.04 -5.06 -14.55
C PHE A 305 -4.43 -4.89 -15.95
N GLU A 306 -3.13 -4.61 -16.03
CA GLU A 306 -2.48 -4.41 -17.33
C GLU A 306 -2.36 -5.69 -18.16
N SER A 307 -2.11 -6.83 -17.50
CA SER A 307 -1.76 -8.08 -18.20
C SER A 307 -2.96 -8.91 -18.68
N ASN A 308 -4.12 -8.74 -18.06
CA ASN A 308 -5.34 -9.46 -18.39
C ASN A 308 -6.44 -8.44 -18.74
N GLY A 309 -6.52 -8.05 -20.01
CA GLY A 309 -7.51 -7.10 -20.55
C GLY A 309 -8.98 -7.54 -20.42
N GLY A 310 -9.45 -7.77 -19.19
CA GLY A 310 -10.75 -8.34 -18.88
C GLY A 310 -11.01 -8.65 -17.41
N PHE A 311 -10.18 -8.19 -16.44
CA PHE A 311 -10.62 -8.24 -15.05
C PHE A 311 -11.76 -7.23 -14.84
N ASP A 312 -12.91 -7.74 -14.38
CA ASP A 312 -14.06 -6.91 -14.05
C ASP A 312 -13.77 -6.12 -12.76
N LEU A 313 -13.46 -4.84 -12.93
CA LEU A 313 -13.16 -3.89 -11.85
C LEU A 313 -14.29 -3.83 -10.80
N SER A 314 -15.54 -4.13 -11.20
CA SER A 314 -16.67 -4.15 -10.27
C SER A 314 -16.55 -5.27 -9.23
N ILE A 315 -15.93 -6.41 -9.58
CA ILE A 315 -15.72 -7.52 -8.65
C ILE A 315 -14.65 -7.16 -7.62
N VAL A 316 -13.56 -6.53 -8.06
CA VAL A 316 -12.49 -6.05 -7.16
C VAL A 316 -13.04 -4.97 -6.22
N GLU A 317 -13.81 -4.01 -6.76
CA GLU A 317 -14.48 -2.98 -5.99
C GLU A 317 -15.43 -3.57 -4.93
N SER A 318 -16.25 -4.56 -5.32
CA SER A 318 -17.16 -5.31 -4.42
C SER A 318 -16.42 -5.91 -3.24
N ILE A 319 -15.29 -6.56 -3.50
CA ILE A 319 -14.49 -7.24 -2.50
C ILE A 319 -13.84 -6.24 -1.54
N LEU A 320 -13.22 -5.19 -2.09
CA LEU A 320 -12.63 -4.14 -1.25
C LEU A 320 -13.68 -3.43 -0.39
N LYS A 321 -14.89 -3.18 -0.91
CA LYS A 321 -16.04 -2.67 -0.14
C LYS A 321 -16.48 -3.64 0.96
N GLN A 322 -16.60 -4.92 0.64
CA GLN A 322 -17.01 -5.97 1.57
C GLN A 322 -16.09 -6.02 2.79
N HIS A 323 -14.78 -5.90 2.56
CA HIS A 323 -13.76 -5.95 3.61
C HIS A 323 -13.47 -4.58 4.25
N LYS A 324 -14.22 -3.52 3.88
CA LYS A 324 -14.05 -2.14 4.37
C LYS A 324 -12.63 -1.60 4.19
N GLN A 325 -11.99 -1.93 3.08
CA GLN A 325 -10.59 -1.61 2.81
C GLN A 325 -10.45 -0.26 2.13
N SER A 326 -10.43 0.83 2.92
CA SER A 326 -10.42 2.19 2.38
C SER A 326 -9.20 2.50 1.51
N ASN A 327 -8.01 2.04 1.88
CA ASN A 327 -6.78 2.34 1.12
C ASN A 327 -6.76 1.65 -0.25
N GLY A 328 -7.19 0.39 -0.31
CA GLY A 328 -7.30 -0.33 -1.58
C GLY A 328 -8.38 0.28 -2.49
N LEU A 329 -9.52 0.71 -1.91
CA LEU A 329 -10.55 1.45 -2.65
C LEU A 329 -10.04 2.79 -3.18
N LEU A 330 -9.24 3.53 -2.39
CA LEU A 330 -8.69 4.83 -2.80
C LEU A 330 -7.84 4.63 -4.06
N TYR A 331 -6.93 3.67 -4.00
CA TYR A 331 -6.04 3.35 -5.10
C TYR A 331 -6.81 2.84 -6.33
N LEU A 332 -7.81 1.97 -6.13
CA LEU A 332 -8.65 1.48 -7.22
C LEU A 332 -9.39 2.62 -7.91
N TYR A 333 -10.00 3.52 -7.14
CA TYR A 333 -10.71 4.65 -7.72
C TYR A 333 -9.77 5.66 -8.38
N GLU A 334 -8.55 5.83 -7.87
CA GLU A 334 -7.54 6.69 -8.48
C GLU A 334 -7.14 6.15 -9.85
N LEU A 335 -6.93 4.83 -9.96
CA LEU A 335 -6.70 4.16 -11.24
C LEU A 335 -7.87 4.28 -12.21
N MET A 336 -9.10 4.32 -11.70
CA MET A 336 -10.30 4.44 -12.50
C MET A 336 -10.67 5.90 -12.84
N ASN A 337 -9.90 6.89 -12.36
CA ASN A 337 -10.24 8.32 -12.40
C ASN A 337 -11.66 8.59 -11.86
N ARG A 338 -11.98 7.95 -10.73
CA ARG A 338 -13.26 8.00 -10.02
C ARG A 338 -13.16 8.93 -8.81
N ASP A 339 -12.83 10.20 -9.08
CA ASP A 339 -12.60 11.23 -8.07
C ASP A 339 -13.78 11.41 -7.10
N ASP A 340 -15.02 11.32 -7.61
CA ASP A 340 -16.23 11.46 -6.79
C ASP A 340 -16.29 10.42 -5.67
N GLN A 341 -15.96 9.16 -5.98
CA GLN A 341 -15.95 8.07 -5.02
C GLN A 341 -14.78 8.18 -4.02
N ILE A 342 -13.64 8.72 -4.45
CA ILE A 342 -12.51 9.04 -3.56
C ILE A 342 -12.94 10.08 -2.54
N ILE A 343 -13.55 11.16 -3.01
CA ILE A 343 -14.03 12.27 -2.17
C ILE A 343 -15.10 11.77 -1.20
N GLU A 344 -16.08 11.01 -1.67
CA GLU A 344 -17.11 10.38 -0.83
C GLU A 344 -16.49 9.51 0.28
N MET A 345 -15.45 8.75 -0.04
CA MET A 345 -14.79 7.90 0.94
C MET A 345 -13.88 8.68 1.90
N LEU A 346 -13.13 9.67 1.43
CA LEU A 346 -12.30 10.54 2.28
C LEU A 346 -13.14 11.35 3.26
N THR A 347 -14.30 11.84 2.81
CA THR A 347 -15.26 12.52 3.69
C THR A 347 -15.84 11.56 4.72
N SER A 348 -16.12 10.30 4.34
CA SER A 348 -16.63 9.26 5.24
C SER A 348 -15.60 8.79 6.27
N THR A 349 -14.31 8.77 5.94
CA THR A 349 -13.22 8.33 6.85
C THR A 349 -12.81 9.37 7.87
N ARG A 350 -13.33 10.61 7.78
CA ARG A 350 -13.08 11.73 8.71
C ARG A 350 -11.61 12.18 8.79
N ASN A 351 -10.76 11.76 7.85
CA ASN A 351 -9.37 12.17 7.80
C ASN A 351 -9.21 13.46 6.99
N LEU A 352 -9.45 14.60 7.65
CA LEU A 352 -9.39 15.94 7.03
C LEU A 352 -8.01 16.26 6.42
N ASP A 353 -6.94 15.71 6.98
CA ASP A 353 -5.58 15.94 6.48
C ASP A 353 -5.36 15.23 5.13
N LEU A 354 -5.80 13.96 5.02
CA LEU A 354 -5.77 13.25 3.74
C LEU A 354 -6.67 13.89 2.70
N LEU A 355 -7.88 14.31 3.09
CA LEU A 355 -8.78 15.05 2.21
C LEU A 355 -8.14 16.36 1.73
N THR A 356 -7.55 17.14 2.64
CA THR A 356 -6.87 18.39 2.29
C THR A 356 -5.70 18.14 1.33
N LYS A 357 -4.89 17.11 1.59
CA LYS A 357 -3.76 16.73 0.72
C LYS A 357 -4.24 16.29 -0.67
N TYR A 358 -5.33 15.53 -0.72
CA TYR A 358 -5.96 15.09 -1.97
C TYR A 358 -6.45 16.29 -2.78
N MET A 359 -7.25 17.17 -2.16
CA MET A 359 -7.80 18.36 -2.82
C MET A 359 -6.72 19.36 -3.24
N ASN A 360 -5.62 19.44 -2.50
CA ASN A 360 -4.46 20.25 -2.88
C ASN A 360 -3.76 19.73 -4.14
N SER A 361 -3.77 18.42 -4.36
CA SER A 361 -3.20 17.79 -5.56
C SER A 361 -4.17 17.81 -6.74
N HIS A 362 -5.47 17.96 -6.47
CA HIS A 362 -6.56 17.86 -7.45
C HIS A 362 -7.49 19.09 -7.40
N SER A 363 -6.95 20.26 -7.72
CA SER A 363 -7.65 21.56 -7.60
C SER A 363 -8.73 21.82 -8.68
N GLN A 364 -9.20 20.80 -9.40
CA GLN A 364 -10.18 20.97 -10.47
C GLN A 364 -11.56 21.33 -9.91
N MET A 365 -12.31 22.14 -10.66
CA MET A 365 -13.60 22.68 -10.20
C MET A 365 -14.63 21.59 -9.84
N GLU A 366 -14.68 20.52 -10.63
CA GLU A 366 -15.64 19.43 -10.45
C GLU A 366 -15.44 18.69 -9.12
N HIS A 367 -14.21 18.53 -8.65
CA HIS A 367 -13.92 17.86 -7.39
C HIS A 367 -14.46 18.61 -6.18
N TRP A 368 -14.37 19.94 -6.20
CA TRP A 368 -14.93 20.77 -5.13
C TRP A 368 -16.46 20.73 -5.13
N LYS A 369 -17.09 20.69 -6.32
CA LYS A 369 -18.54 20.48 -6.43
C LYS A 369 -18.94 19.14 -5.82
N SER A 370 -18.22 18.07 -6.12
CA SER A 370 -18.47 16.76 -5.54
C SER A 370 -18.27 16.74 -4.03
N LEU A 371 -17.23 17.41 -3.51
CA LEU A 371 -17.01 17.55 -2.07
C LEU A 371 -18.16 18.30 -1.36
N ILE A 372 -18.65 19.39 -1.95
CA ILE A 372 -19.81 20.13 -1.42
C ILE A 372 -21.07 19.25 -1.43
N LYS A 373 -21.31 18.49 -2.52
CA LYS A 373 -22.42 17.54 -2.60
C LYS A 373 -22.35 16.46 -1.52
N CYS A 374 -21.17 15.87 -1.30
CA CYS A 374 -20.95 14.88 -0.24
C CYS A 374 -21.21 15.46 1.15
N CYS A 375 -20.83 16.72 1.39
CA CYS A 375 -21.08 17.42 2.64
C CYS A 375 -22.58 17.53 2.94
N ASN A 376 -23.40 17.84 1.94
CA ASN A 376 -24.84 18.06 2.10
C ASN A 376 -25.64 16.77 2.32
N GLY A 377 -25.16 15.63 1.79
CA GLY A 377 -25.85 14.34 1.90
C GLY A 377 -25.48 13.52 3.13
N SER A 378 -24.36 13.84 3.80
CA SER A 378 -23.87 13.04 4.91
C SER A 378 -24.47 13.50 6.25
N ASN A 379 -24.97 12.57 7.07
CA ASN A 379 -25.34 12.82 8.48
C ASN A 379 -24.08 13.01 9.38
N GLY A 380 -22.99 13.53 8.82
CA GLY A 380 -21.65 13.48 9.40
C GLY A 380 -21.17 14.79 10.01
N ASP A 381 -20.06 14.68 10.76
CA ASP A 381 -19.34 15.78 11.43
C ASP A 381 -18.69 16.79 10.45
N LEU A 382 -18.59 16.43 9.16
CA LEU A 382 -18.07 17.33 8.12
C LEU A 382 -19.15 18.34 7.73
N ASN A 383 -19.15 19.48 8.41
CA ASN A 383 -19.97 20.62 8.02
C ASN A 383 -19.40 21.39 6.81
N ILE A 384 -20.25 22.18 6.16
CA ILE A 384 -19.86 23.03 5.02
C ILE A 384 -18.75 24.03 5.39
N GLU A 385 -18.66 24.41 6.67
CA GLU A 385 -17.64 25.33 7.18
C GLU A 385 -16.23 24.71 7.08
N HIS A 386 -16.08 23.42 7.37
CA HIS A 386 -14.82 22.69 7.19
C HIS A 386 -14.43 22.63 5.72
N VAL A 387 -15.37 22.34 4.82
CA VAL A 387 -15.12 22.31 3.37
C VAL A 387 -14.65 23.69 2.90
N ILE A 388 -15.34 24.76 3.29
CA ILE A 388 -14.95 26.14 2.98
C ILE A 388 -13.56 26.48 3.54
N CYS A 389 -13.23 26.01 4.73
CA CYS A 389 -11.90 26.21 5.33
C CYS A 389 -10.81 25.50 4.51
N ILE A 390 -11.05 24.27 4.07
CA ILE A 390 -10.14 23.52 3.18
C ILE A 390 -10.00 24.25 1.84
N MET A 391 -11.10 24.72 1.25
CA MET A 391 -11.09 25.52 0.02
C MET A 391 -10.23 26.77 0.18
N CYS A 392 -10.42 27.55 1.25
CA CYS A 392 -9.63 28.75 1.50
C CYS A 392 -8.14 28.45 1.63
N LYS A 393 -7.78 27.31 2.25
CA LYS A 393 -6.39 26.88 2.43
C LYS A 393 -5.73 26.47 1.11
N VAL A 394 -6.48 25.81 0.22
CA VAL A 394 -5.95 25.25 -1.03
C VAL A 394 -6.03 26.25 -2.20
N LEU A 395 -7.15 26.96 -2.33
CA LEU A 395 -7.44 27.83 -3.47
C LEU A 395 -7.22 29.32 -3.16
N GLY A 396 -7.18 29.71 -1.88
CA GLY A 396 -7.26 31.11 -1.47
C GLY A 396 -8.71 31.60 -1.39
N THR A 397 -8.91 32.77 -0.77
CA THR A 397 -10.26 33.24 -0.43
C THR A 397 -11.05 33.74 -1.64
N SER A 398 -10.36 34.37 -2.61
CA SER A 398 -10.99 34.89 -3.83
C SER A 398 -11.57 33.78 -4.70
N ASP A 399 -10.81 32.72 -4.95
CA ASP A 399 -11.28 31.61 -5.78
C ASP A 399 -12.30 30.74 -5.04
N THR A 400 -12.15 30.56 -3.73
CA THR A 400 -13.19 29.94 -2.89
C THR A 400 -14.52 30.67 -3.03
N LEU A 401 -14.51 32.01 -3.03
CA LEU A 401 -15.72 32.81 -3.15
C LEU A 401 -16.36 32.68 -4.53
N LYS A 402 -15.57 32.67 -5.61
CA LYS A 402 -16.07 32.40 -6.97
C LYS A 402 -16.71 31.02 -7.05
N MET A 403 -16.04 29.99 -6.51
CA MET A 403 -16.59 28.63 -6.52
C MET A 403 -17.91 28.52 -5.75
N ILE A 404 -18.00 29.15 -4.57
CA ILE A 404 -19.25 29.16 -3.80
C ILE A 404 -20.34 29.86 -4.61
N HIS A 405 -20.04 30.98 -5.25
CA HIS A 405 -20.99 31.69 -6.11
C HIS A 405 -21.47 30.80 -7.28
N ASP A 406 -20.56 30.15 -7.98
CA ASP A 406 -20.87 29.28 -9.13
C ASP A 406 -21.71 28.07 -8.71
N VAL A 407 -21.44 27.48 -7.53
CA VAL A 407 -22.23 26.37 -6.97
C VAL A 407 -23.61 26.85 -6.56
N MET A 408 -23.69 28.01 -5.89
CA MET A 408 -24.97 28.60 -5.49
C MET A 408 -25.84 28.93 -6.72
N GLU A 409 -25.25 29.41 -7.81
CA GLU A 409 -25.99 29.74 -9.04
C GLU A 409 -26.55 28.48 -9.74
N PHE A 410 -25.82 27.36 -9.67
CA PHE A 410 -26.23 26.11 -10.32
C PHE A 410 -27.33 25.34 -9.57
N GLU A 411 -27.45 25.50 -8.25
CA GLU A 411 -28.39 24.74 -7.41
C GLU A 411 -29.73 25.45 -7.13
N LEU A 412 -29.93 26.67 -7.65
CA LEU A 412 -31.12 27.51 -7.44
C LEU A 412 -32.46 26.85 -7.81
N ASP A 413 -32.45 25.83 -8.67
CA ASP A 413 -33.66 25.13 -9.12
C ASP A 413 -34.10 23.97 -8.21
N SER A 414 -33.30 23.61 -7.18
CA SER A 414 -33.63 22.54 -6.25
C SER A 414 -34.14 23.10 -4.90
N GLU A 415 -35.35 22.71 -4.49
CA GLU A 415 -36.00 23.17 -3.24
C GLU A 415 -35.20 22.84 -1.95
N SER A 416 -34.10 22.09 -2.07
CA SER A 416 -33.16 21.77 -1.00
C SER A 416 -32.05 22.83 -0.85
N ASN A 417 -32.41 24.12 -0.92
CA ASN A 417 -31.48 25.25 -0.72
C ASN A 417 -30.94 25.28 0.72
N GLN A 418 -29.91 24.47 0.98
CA GLN A 418 -29.05 24.63 2.14
C GLN A 418 -28.15 25.83 1.89
N ASN A 419 -28.66 27.01 2.25
CA ASN A 419 -27.90 28.26 2.15
C ASN A 419 -26.63 28.15 2.99
N VAL A 420 -25.47 28.36 2.34
CA VAL A 420 -24.24 28.70 3.06
C VAL A 420 -24.58 29.78 4.09
N ASN A 421 -24.22 29.55 5.34
CA ASN A 421 -24.58 30.46 6.42
C ASN A 421 -24.11 31.87 6.06
N VAL A 422 -25.04 32.83 6.08
CA VAL A 422 -24.79 34.23 5.70
C VAL A 422 -23.62 34.82 6.49
N SER A 423 -23.39 34.36 7.73
CA SER A 423 -22.23 34.77 8.53
C SER A 423 -20.90 34.33 7.91
N ILE A 424 -20.81 33.09 7.41
CA ILE A 424 -19.61 32.55 6.77
C ILE A 424 -19.36 33.27 5.46
N TYR A 425 -20.40 33.43 4.63
CA TYR A 425 -20.28 34.14 3.36
C TYR A 425 -19.81 35.59 3.57
N ARG A 426 -20.36 36.30 4.57
CA ARG A 426 -19.90 37.63 4.96
C ARG A 426 -18.43 37.61 5.41
N LYS A 427 -18.02 36.59 6.18
CA LYS A 427 -16.63 36.48 6.63
C LYS A 427 -15.67 36.19 5.48
N LEU A 428 -16.07 35.39 4.51
CA LEU A 428 -15.30 35.15 3.28
C LEU A 428 -15.13 36.42 2.45
N LEU A 429 -16.20 37.22 2.32
CA LEU A 429 -16.11 38.53 1.66
C LEU A 429 -15.13 39.47 2.37
N GLU A 430 -15.19 39.54 3.70
CA GLU A 430 -14.25 40.33 4.52
C GLU A 430 -12.81 39.83 4.37
N LEU A 431 -12.59 38.50 4.42
CA LEU A 431 -11.27 37.91 4.23
C LEU A 431 -10.72 38.16 2.82
N SER A 432 -11.56 38.08 1.79
CA SER A 432 -11.19 38.39 0.40
C SER A 432 -10.83 39.86 0.20
N GLN A 433 -11.58 40.78 0.83
CA GLN A 433 -11.23 42.19 0.87
C GLN A 433 -9.89 42.44 1.57
N ASN A 434 -9.69 41.85 2.75
CA ASN A 434 -8.45 41.95 3.51
C ASN A 434 -7.26 41.36 2.73
N GLU A 435 -7.43 40.23 2.05
CA GLU A 435 -6.40 39.62 1.21
C GLU A 435 -6.05 40.51 0.02
N SER A 436 -7.05 41.14 -0.61
CA SER A 436 -6.83 42.13 -1.67
C SER A 436 -6.07 43.36 -1.18
N GLU A 437 -6.45 43.90 -0.01
CA GLU A 437 -5.76 45.04 0.62
C GLU A 437 -4.33 44.68 1.04
N GLN A 438 -4.10 43.49 1.60
CA GLN A 438 -2.75 43.00 1.92
C GLN A 438 -1.89 42.80 0.66
N CYS A 439 -2.50 42.34 -0.44
CA CYS A 439 -1.81 42.22 -1.72
C CYS A 439 -1.38 43.60 -2.25
N LYS A 440 -2.28 44.60 -2.20
CA LYS A 440 -1.96 46.00 -2.56
C LYS A 440 -0.87 46.58 -1.67
N LEU A 441 -1.00 46.46 -0.35
CA LEU A 441 -0.01 46.97 0.60
C LEU A 441 1.36 46.32 0.38
N ARG A 442 1.42 45.01 0.13
CA ARG A 442 2.67 44.33 -0.19
C ARG A 442 3.27 44.83 -1.49
N HIS A 443 2.46 45.08 -2.52
CA HIS A 443 2.93 45.67 -3.76
C HIS A 443 3.48 47.09 -3.54
N GLU A 444 2.74 47.93 -2.83
CA GLU A 444 3.14 49.31 -2.48
C GLU A 444 4.43 49.33 -1.63
N LEU A 445 4.56 48.40 -0.68
CA LEU A 445 5.78 48.25 0.13
C LEU A 445 6.96 47.80 -0.72
N LEU A 446 6.77 46.86 -1.64
CA LEU A 446 7.81 46.43 -2.56
C LEU A 446 8.21 47.55 -3.52
N GLU A 447 7.26 48.32 -4.04
CA GLU A 447 7.51 49.48 -4.90
C GLU A 447 8.22 50.62 -4.14
N THR A 448 7.81 50.87 -2.90
CA THR A 448 8.47 51.86 -2.03
C THR A 448 9.88 51.41 -1.67
N TYR A 449 10.06 50.13 -1.36
CA TYR A 449 11.37 49.56 -1.06
C TYR A 449 12.26 49.61 -2.30
N ASP A 450 11.75 49.23 -3.46
CA ASP A 450 12.47 49.33 -4.73
C ASP A 450 12.87 50.79 -5.00
N SER A 451 11.91 51.73 -4.96
CA SER A 451 12.16 53.17 -5.12
C SER A 451 13.18 53.72 -4.11
N TYR A 452 13.12 53.28 -2.86
CA TYR A 452 14.10 53.62 -1.83
C TYR A 452 15.49 53.07 -2.19
N MET A 453 15.60 51.79 -2.52
CA MET A 453 16.85 51.16 -2.95
C MET A 453 17.46 51.83 -4.19
N TRP A 454 16.62 52.32 -5.10
CA TRP A 454 17.05 53.07 -6.28
C TRP A 454 17.37 54.55 -5.99
N SER A 455 16.73 55.17 -5.00
CA SER A 455 16.98 56.57 -4.63
C SER A 455 18.19 56.75 -3.71
N GLU A 456 18.49 55.78 -2.85
CA GLU A 456 19.75 55.75 -2.08
C GLU A 456 20.94 55.21 -2.89
N ARG A 457 20.72 54.94 -4.17
CA ARG A 457 21.77 54.55 -5.10
C ARG A 457 22.76 55.70 -5.25
N ASP A 458 23.93 55.60 -4.62
CA ASP A 458 25.05 56.48 -4.95
C ASP A 458 25.37 56.26 -6.45
N LEU A 459 25.03 57.26 -7.26
CA LEU A 459 25.15 57.22 -8.72
C LEU A 459 26.61 57.06 -9.17
N ASN A 460 27.56 57.36 -8.28
CA ASN A 460 28.99 57.31 -8.56
C ASN A 460 29.61 55.93 -8.27
N VAL A 461 28.84 54.96 -7.74
CA VAL A 461 29.40 53.69 -7.22
C VAL A 461 28.85 52.44 -7.91
N GLY A 462 29.75 51.70 -8.58
CA GLY A 462 29.78 50.24 -8.94
C GLY A 462 28.67 49.32 -8.38
N PRO A 463 27.92 48.41 -9.10
CA PRO A 463 26.90 47.64 -8.39
C PRO A 463 27.62 46.60 -7.56
N GLN A 464 28.79 46.16 -8.05
CA GLN A 464 29.75 45.33 -7.35
C GLN A 464 30.41 46.10 -6.19
N ILE A 465 30.84 47.36 -6.37
CA ILE A 465 31.41 48.17 -5.28
C ILE A 465 30.35 48.42 -4.18
N ARG A 466 29.11 48.70 -4.57
CA ARG A 466 27.99 48.86 -3.63
C ARG A 466 27.67 47.54 -2.93
N SER A 467 27.71 46.41 -3.64
CA SER A 467 27.56 45.09 -3.04
C SER A 467 28.65 44.82 -1.99
N LEU A 468 29.91 45.16 -2.29
CA LEU A 468 31.03 45.05 -1.34
C LEU A 468 30.87 46.00 -0.15
N MET A 469 30.46 47.25 -0.38
CA MET A 469 30.17 48.22 0.70
C MET A 469 29.00 47.75 1.59
N ASN A 470 27.96 47.16 1.00
CA ASN A 470 26.83 46.61 1.74
C ASN A 470 27.23 45.36 2.54
N LEU A 471 28.05 44.47 1.98
CA LEU A 471 28.64 43.36 2.71
C LEU A 471 29.47 43.87 3.89
N TYR A 472 30.30 44.88 3.67
CA TYR A 472 31.11 45.49 4.73
C TYR A 472 30.25 46.13 5.83
N ARG A 473 29.19 46.87 5.49
CA ARG A 473 28.25 47.47 6.46
C ARG A 473 27.45 46.42 7.24
N ASN A 474 27.08 45.32 6.59
CA ASN A 474 26.26 44.25 7.18
C ASN A 474 27.07 43.24 8.00
N CYS A 475 28.39 43.19 7.85
CA CYS A 475 29.29 42.46 8.75
C CYS A 475 29.28 43.14 10.14
N ASN A 476 28.29 42.77 10.95
CA ASN A 476 28.20 43.16 12.36
C ASN A 476 29.51 42.89 13.10
N HIS A 477 29.79 43.70 14.13
CA HIS A 477 31.05 43.81 14.87
C HIS A 477 31.65 42.53 15.50
N ASN A 478 31.09 41.33 15.30
CA ASN A 478 31.45 40.13 16.07
C ASN A 478 32.07 38.98 15.26
N GLN A 479 32.36 39.14 13.96
CA GLN A 479 33.11 38.13 13.20
C GLN A 479 34.29 38.77 12.46
N ASP A 480 35.42 38.87 13.15
CA ASP A 480 36.67 39.42 12.60
C ASP A 480 37.17 38.63 11.37
N SER A 481 36.84 37.34 11.26
CA SER A 481 37.24 36.49 10.14
C SER A 481 36.53 36.83 8.82
N GLU A 482 35.23 37.18 8.84
CA GLU A 482 34.50 37.56 7.64
C GLU A 482 34.90 38.96 7.16
N LYS A 483 35.16 39.86 8.11
CA LYS A 483 35.71 41.19 7.81
C LYS A 483 37.06 41.06 7.11
N GLN A 484 37.95 40.21 7.60
CA GLN A 484 39.26 39.98 6.98
C GLN A 484 39.14 39.47 5.54
N LEU A 485 38.24 38.52 5.26
CA LEU A 485 38.02 38.03 3.89
C LEU A 485 37.50 39.11 2.95
N ILE A 486 36.57 39.96 3.42
CA ILE A 486 36.07 41.10 2.64
C ILE A 486 37.17 42.14 2.44
N PHE A 487 38.00 42.39 3.46
CA PHE A 487 39.16 43.27 3.36
C PHE A 487 40.16 42.77 2.33
N ASP A 488 40.52 41.49 2.37
CA ASP A 488 41.42 40.88 1.40
C ASP A 488 40.82 40.97 -0.01
N LEU A 489 39.50 40.79 -0.16
CA LEU A 489 38.82 40.94 -1.45
C LEU A 489 38.88 42.38 -1.98
N ILE A 490 38.64 43.37 -1.12
CA ILE A 490 38.68 44.80 -1.47
C ILE A 490 40.11 45.25 -1.79
N GLU A 491 41.09 44.81 -1.01
CA GLU A 491 42.51 45.11 -1.21
C GLU A 491 43.03 44.50 -2.51
N ASN A 492 42.63 43.26 -2.83
CA ASN A 492 42.97 42.60 -4.09
C ASN A 492 42.37 43.29 -5.32
N LEU A 493 41.23 43.97 -5.17
CA LEU A 493 40.63 44.74 -6.26
C LEU A 493 41.39 46.06 -6.53
N LYS A 494 42.26 46.51 -5.62
CA LYS A 494 43.03 47.78 -5.66
C LYS A 494 42.19 49.07 -5.72
N ILE A 495 40.86 49.01 -5.63
CA ILE A 495 39.95 50.15 -5.90
C ILE A 495 39.83 51.11 -4.71
N CYS A 496 40.12 50.65 -3.49
CA CYS A 496 39.92 51.43 -2.27
C CYS A 496 41.15 51.39 -1.37
N LYS A 497 41.45 52.53 -0.72
CA LYS A 497 42.39 52.60 0.41
C LYS A 497 41.61 52.81 1.70
N LEU A 498 42.03 52.11 2.76
CA LEU A 498 41.47 52.29 4.10
C LEU A 498 42.32 53.31 4.85
N ASP A 499 41.74 54.49 5.09
CA ASP A 499 42.29 55.48 6.01
C ASP A 499 41.47 55.44 7.31
N ASP A 500 42.10 55.15 8.44
CA ASP A 500 41.52 55.22 9.79
C ASP A 500 40.17 54.49 9.98
N GLY A 501 40.00 53.32 9.35
CA GLY A 501 38.78 52.52 9.46
C GLY A 501 37.62 52.99 8.58
N HIS A 502 37.83 54.03 7.77
CA HIS A 502 36.92 54.47 6.72
C HIS A 502 37.45 54.03 5.35
N VAL A 503 36.60 53.37 4.57
CA VAL A 503 36.90 53.03 3.16
C VAL A 503 36.85 54.32 2.36
N LYS A 504 38.00 54.85 1.93
CA LYS A 504 38.06 55.88 0.88
C LYS A 504 38.27 55.19 -0.46
N VAL A 505 37.31 55.37 -1.35
CA VAL A 505 37.49 55.00 -2.76
C VAL A 505 38.46 56.01 -3.36
N ASP A 506 39.65 55.54 -3.76
CA ASP A 506 40.69 56.39 -4.31
C ASP A 506 40.48 56.48 -5.82
N PHE A 507 39.62 57.39 -6.25
CA PHE A 507 39.31 57.62 -7.68
C PHE A 507 40.49 58.24 -8.44
N GLU A 508 41.59 58.61 -7.78
CA GLU A 508 42.78 59.21 -8.41
C GLU A 508 43.74 58.17 -9.03
N GLN A 509 43.37 56.88 -9.09
CA GLN A 509 44.18 55.88 -9.78
C GLN A 509 44.17 56.11 -11.30
N GLU A 510 45.37 56.26 -11.88
CA GLU A 510 45.58 56.38 -13.34
C GLU A 510 45.27 55.06 -14.10
N GLU A 511 45.12 53.94 -13.39
CA GLU A 511 44.80 52.64 -14.00
C GLU A 511 43.27 52.46 -14.10
N PRO A 512 42.73 52.16 -15.30
CA PRO A 512 41.29 51.96 -15.47
C PRO A 512 40.83 50.73 -14.68
N LEU A 513 39.73 50.89 -13.93
CA LEU A 513 39.11 49.80 -13.19
C LEU A 513 38.77 48.63 -14.13
N PRO A 514 38.89 47.36 -13.68
CA PRO A 514 38.53 46.22 -14.51
C PRO A 514 37.06 46.33 -14.91
N VAL A 515 36.78 46.16 -16.20
CA VAL A 515 35.43 46.30 -16.77
C VAL A 515 34.55 45.15 -16.29
N PHE A 516 33.92 45.31 -15.14
CA PHE A 516 32.86 44.42 -14.68
C PHE A 516 31.52 45.00 -15.12
N TYR A 517 30.64 44.12 -15.62
CA TYR A 517 29.25 44.37 -16.07
C TYR A 517 28.71 45.76 -15.71
N GLU A 518 29.07 46.76 -16.53
CA GLU A 518 28.51 48.11 -16.45
C GLU A 518 27.07 48.03 -16.96
N ASP A 519 26.15 48.72 -16.28
CA ASP A 519 24.84 49.01 -16.87
C ASP A 519 25.07 49.86 -18.11
N TYR A 520 24.44 49.53 -19.24
CA TYR A 520 24.67 50.20 -20.52
C TYR A 520 24.41 51.72 -20.51
N ASN A 521 23.73 52.22 -19.47
CA ASN A 521 23.37 53.62 -19.27
C ASN A 521 24.28 54.37 -18.29
N VAL A 522 25.28 53.73 -17.67
CA VAL A 522 26.08 54.43 -16.65
C VAL A 522 27.56 54.02 -16.67
N HIS A 523 28.42 54.96 -17.04
CA HIS A 523 29.88 54.80 -17.04
C HIS A 523 30.43 55.09 -15.66
N TRP A 524 30.77 54.05 -14.92
CA TRP A 524 31.18 54.16 -13.52
C TRP A 524 32.69 54.26 -13.43
N GLY A 525 33.19 55.46 -13.14
CA GLY A 525 34.62 55.73 -12.90
C GLY A 525 35.37 56.50 -13.98
N LEU A 526 34.71 57.02 -15.03
CA LEU A 526 35.32 57.99 -15.94
C LEU A 526 34.72 59.39 -15.67
N GLU A 527 35.42 60.18 -14.86
CA GLU A 527 35.10 61.61 -14.73
C GLU A 527 35.43 62.33 -16.04
N VAL A 528 34.40 62.54 -16.87
CA VAL A 528 34.52 63.46 -18.01
C VAL A 528 34.12 64.84 -17.54
N LYS A 529 35.05 65.78 -17.58
CA LYS A 529 34.72 67.20 -17.39
C LYS A 529 33.74 67.62 -18.49
N CYS A 530 32.48 67.88 -18.14
CA CYS A 530 31.46 68.28 -19.11
C CYS A 530 31.77 69.62 -19.81
N SER A 531 32.72 70.40 -19.28
CA SER A 531 33.24 71.61 -19.92
C SER A 531 34.16 71.36 -21.13
N VAL A 532 34.42 70.10 -21.48
CA VAL A 532 35.18 69.74 -22.69
C VAL A 532 34.26 69.79 -23.91
N PRO A 533 34.69 70.40 -25.04
CA PRO A 533 33.89 70.41 -26.27
C PRO A 533 33.78 69.02 -26.88
N CYS A 534 32.56 68.62 -27.24
CA CYS A 534 32.28 67.43 -28.03
C CYS A 534 33.16 67.42 -29.29
N PRO A 535 33.93 66.35 -29.57
CA PRO A 535 34.83 66.32 -30.71
C PRO A 535 34.14 66.48 -32.07
N VAL A 536 32.84 66.18 -32.15
CA VAL A 536 32.02 66.25 -33.37
C VAL A 536 31.36 67.62 -33.54
N CYS A 537 30.44 68.02 -32.64
CA CYS A 537 29.72 69.30 -32.78
C CYS A 537 30.45 70.53 -32.23
N LYS A 538 31.56 70.33 -31.50
CA LYS A 538 32.37 71.37 -30.86
C LYS A 538 31.69 72.17 -29.74
N MET A 539 30.42 71.92 -29.45
CA MET A 539 29.72 72.42 -28.27
C MET A 539 30.21 71.71 -27.02
N ASN A 540 30.20 72.39 -25.88
CA ASN A 540 30.58 71.75 -24.61
C ASN A 540 29.60 70.62 -24.27
N LEU A 541 30.08 69.58 -23.61
CA LEU A 541 29.28 68.40 -23.27
C LEU A 541 28.20 68.69 -22.21
N ASP A 542 28.26 69.84 -21.54
CA ASP A 542 27.20 70.37 -20.68
C ASP A 542 26.13 71.18 -21.43
N GLU A 543 26.33 71.49 -22.72
CA GLU A 543 25.37 72.20 -23.55
C GLU A 543 24.33 71.22 -24.13
N ASN A 544 23.04 71.53 -23.94
CA ASN A 544 21.95 70.67 -24.41
C ASN A 544 21.84 70.66 -25.95
N VAL A 545 22.35 69.61 -26.58
CA VAL A 545 22.13 69.33 -28.02
C VAL A 545 21.11 68.20 -28.18
N GLY A 546 19.82 68.53 -28.18
CA GLY A 546 18.75 67.61 -28.61
C GLY A 546 18.21 66.60 -27.59
N GLY A 547 18.66 66.63 -26.33
CA GLY A 547 18.16 65.73 -25.26
C GLY A 547 19.28 64.98 -24.55
N GLN A 548 19.79 65.62 -23.51
CA GLN A 548 20.51 65.17 -22.29
C GLN A 548 21.50 64.01 -22.23
N ASP A 549 21.73 63.19 -23.25
CA ASP A 549 22.59 62.02 -23.07
C ASP A 549 24.00 62.26 -23.65
N VAL A 550 25.01 62.17 -22.79
CA VAL A 550 26.43 62.13 -23.15
C VAL A 550 26.88 60.67 -23.12
N ILE A 551 27.45 60.19 -24.22
CA ILE A 551 28.05 58.85 -24.32
C ILE A 551 29.54 58.97 -24.09
N VAL A 552 30.09 58.17 -23.19
CA VAL A 552 31.54 58.08 -22.92
C VAL A 552 32.05 56.72 -23.38
N PHE A 553 32.97 56.71 -24.34
CA PHE A 553 33.57 55.46 -24.79
C PHE A 553 34.68 55.02 -23.83
N LYS A 554 35.00 53.72 -23.83
CA LYS A 554 36.16 53.14 -23.13
C LYS A 554 37.50 53.80 -23.49
N CYS A 555 37.58 54.47 -24.65
CA CYS A 555 38.73 55.28 -25.06
C CYS A 555 38.88 56.59 -24.23
N GLY A 556 37.96 56.92 -23.33
CA GLY A 556 37.89 58.17 -22.57
C GLY A 556 37.25 59.34 -23.31
N HIS A 557 36.94 59.20 -24.61
CA HIS A 557 36.28 60.25 -25.37
C HIS A 557 34.78 60.26 -25.15
N ALA A 558 34.23 61.45 -24.96
CA ALA A 558 32.81 61.68 -24.74
C ALA A 558 32.19 62.53 -25.85
N TYR A 559 30.90 62.28 -26.12
CA TYR A 559 30.14 62.91 -27.19
C TYR A 559 28.69 63.07 -26.76
N HIS A 560 27.98 64.07 -27.29
CA HIS A 560 26.51 64.03 -27.26
C HIS A 560 26.02 62.78 -28.02
N GLN A 561 25.00 62.11 -27.50
CA GLN A 561 24.42 60.91 -28.12
C GLN A 561 24.09 61.13 -29.60
N TYR A 562 23.48 62.27 -29.94
CA TYR A 562 23.15 62.64 -31.33
C TYR A 562 24.34 62.93 -32.23
N CYS A 563 25.51 63.20 -31.66
CA CYS A 563 26.73 63.43 -32.42
C CYS A 563 27.41 62.11 -32.89
N LEU A 564 26.94 60.97 -32.40
CA LEU A 564 27.44 59.65 -32.77
C LEU A 564 26.48 58.99 -33.76
N SER A 565 26.96 58.76 -34.99
CA SER A 565 26.18 58.06 -36.02
C SER A 565 26.44 56.56 -36.09
N LEU A 566 27.46 56.05 -35.37
CA LEU A 566 28.02 54.71 -35.58
C LEU A 566 28.28 53.92 -34.29
N ASP A 567 27.81 54.39 -33.12
CA ASP A 567 28.10 53.78 -31.81
C ASP A 567 29.59 53.45 -31.60
N ALA A 568 30.49 54.27 -32.16
CA ALA A 568 31.93 54.09 -32.10
C ALA A 568 32.66 55.42 -31.83
N CYS A 569 33.76 55.35 -31.08
CA CYS A 569 34.63 56.48 -30.74
C CYS A 569 35.23 57.11 -32.03
N ALA A 570 34.66 58.22 -32.50
CA ALA A 570 35.03 58.85 -33.78
C ALA A 570 36.51 59.27 -33.84
N VAL A 571 37.09 59.68 -32.71
CA VAL A 571 38.52 60.02 -32.59
C VAL A 571 39.38 58.78 -32.82
N CYS A 572 39.17 57.69 -32.06
CA CYS A 572 39.93 56.46 -32.22
C CYS A 572 39.73 55.79 -33.59
N TYR A 573 38.52 55.91 -34.16
CA TYR A 573 38.27 55.41 -35.51
C TYR A 573 39.12 56.15 -36.55
N ARG A 574 39.23 57.48 -36.44
CA ARG A 574 40.07 58.30 -37.32
C ARG A 574 41.55 57.98 -37.15
N GLU A 575 42.03 57.85 -35.92
CA GLU A 575 43.44 57.53 -35.63
C GLU A 575 43.83 56.14 -36.15
N ASN A 576 42.96 55.13 -35.99
CA ASN A 576 43.21 53.79 -36.52
C ASN A 576 43.19 53.73 -38.06
N LEU A 577 42.39 54.57 -38.72
CA LEU A 577 42.44 54.68 -40.18
C LEU A 577 43.72 55.34 -40.68
N LEU A 578 44.26 56.31 -39.93
CA LEU A 578 45.50 56.99 -40.27
C LEU A 578 46.74 56.12 -40.03
N ASN A 579 46.73 55.29 -38.99
CA ASN A 579 47.84 54.38 -38.65
C ASN A 579 47.88 53.08 -39.47
N LYS A 580 46.88 52.84 -40.34
CA LYS A 580 46.85 51.69 -41.29
C LYS A 580 47.41 52.03 -42.68
N LYS A 581 48.04 53.19 -42.84
CA LYS A 581 48.86 53.56 -43.99
C LYS A 581 50.32 53.51 -43.58
#